data_AF-A0A1Y5HJ47-F1
#
_entry.id   AF-A0A1Y5HJ47-F1
#
_cell.length_a   1.000
_cell.length_b   1.000
_cell.length_c   1.000
_cell.angle_alpha   90.00
_cell.angle_beta   90.00
_cell.angle_gamma   90.00
#
_symmetry.space_group_name_H-M   'P 1'
#
loop_
_entity.id
_entity.type
_entity.pdbx_description
1 polymer ?
#
loop_
_entity_poly.entity_id
_entity_poly.type
_entity_poly.pdbx_seq_one_letter_code
_entity_poly.pdbx_strand_id
1 'polypeptide(L)'
;LIPAMEKQGYTRKFAAAITAASSVIGPIIPPSGIMIIYAYVMGESVAALFLAGIVPGILVGVGLMLVVKVMADKYDFPVASAKSTWPERGQASLKAFFPLMTPVIIMGGILAGVFTPTEAAAVAVAYALFIGFFVLRTLTLAEIPGILSRAGMISSVVLLLVGAAMAFKTVVSLSHAPEQLASYILSLSDNPLILLFLINLLLFVVGMFLDAGPAIIILGPILGPIFIDLGVDPIHFAIIMSVNLTVGLATPPMGLVLFVASAVSGERVEAIARAILPFLAVEVLVIFLITYVPAISMTIPRLTGFAN
;
A
#
# COMPACT_ATOMS: atom_id res chain seq x y z
N LEU A 1 -15.31 -0.18 -3.63
CA LEU A 1 -15.75 -0.87 -2.39
C LEU A 1 -16.78 -0.03 -1.62
N ILE A 2 -16.54 1.26 -1.41
CA ILE A 2 -17.41 2.16 -0.63
C ILE A 2 -18.91 2.07 -0.99
N PRO A 3 -19.34 2.17 -2.27
CA PRO A 3 -20.78 2.12 -2.59
C PRO A 3 -21.45 0.77 -2.32
N ALA A 4 -20.68 -0.32 -2.33
CA ALA A 4 -21.21 -1.66 -2.04
C ALA A 4 -21.43 -1.86 -0.54
N MET A 5 -20.52 -1.36 0.29
CA MET A 5 -20.67 -1.36 1.75
C MET A 5 -21.86 -0.49 2.19
N GLU A 6 -22.04 0.66 1.56
CA GLU A 6 -23.19 1.53 1.84
C GLU A 6 -24.53 0.80 1.58
N LYS A 7 -24.63 0.06 0.47
CA LYS A 7 -25.83 -0.75 0.15
C LYS A 7 -26.11 -1.85 1.19
N GLN A 8 -25.09 -2.27 1.94
CA GLN A 8 -25.24 -3.26 3.02
C GLN A 8 -25.50 -2.62 4.38
N GLY A 9 -25.65 -1.30 4.47
CA GLY A 9 -25.99 -0.58 5.69
C GLY A 9 -24.79 -0.04 6.48
N TYR A 10 -23.56 -0.13 5.96
CA TYR A 10 -22.40 0.49 6.58
C TYR A 10 -22.41 2.01 6.36
N THR A 11 -21.97 2.77 7.38
CA THR A 11 -21.82 4.22 7.22
C THR A 11 -20.75 4.55 6.17
N ARG A 12 -20.99 5.59 5.35
CA ARG A 12 -20.00 6.06 4.35
C ARG A 12 -18.65 6.39 4.98
N LYS A 13 -18.66 7.01 6.17
CA LYS A 13 -17.45 7.35 6.93
C LYS A 13 -16.62 6.11 7.27
N PHE A 14 -17.26 5.06 7.78
CA PHE A 14 -16.58 3.80 8.08
C PHE A 14 -16.05 3.15 6.81
N ALA A 15 -16.90 3.03 5.77
CA ALA A 15 -16.52 2.43 4.49
C ALA A 15 -15.34 3.17 3.83
N ALA A 16 -15.34 4.50 3.88
CA ALA A 16 -14.23 5.32 3.40
C ALA A 16 -12.96 5.14 4.24
N ALA A 17 -13.07 5.11 5.57
CA ALA A 17 -11.92 4.93 6.47
C ALA A 17 -11.24 3.57 6.31
N ILE A 18 -12.00 2.46 6.29
CA ILE A 18 -11.40 1.13 6.09
C ILE A 18 -10.85 0.98 4.66
N THR A 19 -11.50 1.57 3.66
CA THR A 19 -10.99 1.55 2.28
C THR A 19 -9.68 2.33 2.19
N ALA A 20 -9.58 3.48 2.86
CA ALA A 20 -8.35 4.28 2.94
C ALA A 20 -7.23 3.51 3.66
N ALA A 21 -7.49 3.00 4.86
CA ALA A 21 -6.51 2.24 5.63
C ALA A 21 -6.03 0.99 4.86
N SER A 22 -6.95 0.15 4.39
CA SER A 22 -6.56 -1.06 3.64
C SER A 22 -5.87 -0.78 2.31
N SER A 23 -6.02 0.41 1.72
CA SER A 23 -5.31 0.77 0.48
C SER A 23 -3.80 0.87 0.66
N VAL A 24 -3.30 1.09 1.89
CA VAL A 24 -1.86 1.12 2.18
C VAL A 24 -1.21 -0.25 2.01
N ILE A 25 -2.00 -1.34 2.03
CA ILE A 25 -1.50 -2.69 1.78
C ILE A 25 -1.06 -2.84 0.32
N GLY A 26 -1.69 -2.12 -0.61
CA GLY A 26 -1.41 -2.24 -2.05
C GLY A 26 0.05 -1.97 -2.40
N PRO A 27 0.65 -0.86 -1.94
CA PRO A 27 2.09 -0.61 -2.11
C PRO A 27 3.01 -1.49 -1.26
N ILE A 28 2.50 -2.27 -0.29
CA ILE A 28 3.30 -3.16 0.56
C ILE A 28 3.36 -4.57 -0.02
N ILE A 29 2.23 -5.10 -0.50
CA ILE A 29 2.14 -6.44 -1.09
C ILE A 29 2.50 -6.38 -2.58
N PRO A 30 3.35 -7.30 -3.08
CA PRO A 30 3.71 -7.34 -4.49
C PRO A 30 2.51 -7.56 -5.42
N PRO A 31 2.49 -6.96 -6.64
CA PRO A 31 3.50 -6.08 -7.23
C PRO A 31 3.45 -4.65 -6.66
N SER A 32 4.60 -4.13 -6.21
CA SER A 32 4.69 -2.81 -5.60
C SER A 32 5.55 -1.83 -6.41
N GLY A 33 4.92 -0.75 -6.90
CA GLY A 33 5.61 0.34 -7.62
C GLY A 33 6.69 1.03 -6.77
N ILE A 34 6.41 1.24 -5.48
CA ILE A 34 7.35 1.92 -4.58
C ILE A 34 8.60 1.08 -4.30
N MET A 35 8.46 -0.24 -4.24
CA MET A 35 9.60 -1.15 -4.09
C MET A 35 10.47 -1.17 -5.35
N ILE A 36 9.87 -1.05 -6.54
CA ILE A 36 10.64 -0.93 -7.79
C ILE A 36 11.47 0.35 -7.81
N ILE A 37 10.88 1.47 -7.36
CA ILE A 37 11.60 2.74 -7.24
C ILE A 37 12.76 2.59 -6.25
N TYR A 38 12.53 1.97 -5.10
CA TYR A 38 13.59 1.71 -4.12
C TYR A 38 14.71 0.85 -4.71
N ALA A 39 14.38 -0.28 -5.33
CA ALA A 39 15.35 -1.16 -5.99
C ALA A 39 16.21 -0.41 -7.01
N TYR A 40 15.58 0.45 -7.80
CA TYR A 40 16.30 1.26 -8.79
C TYR A 40 17.24 2.29 -8.13
N VAL A 41 16.78 2.99 -7.09
CA VAL A 41 17.56 4.04 -6.41
C VAL A 41 18.71 3.45 -5.60
N MET A 42 18.48 2.33 -4.91
CA MET A 42 19.44 1.72 -3.99
C MET A 42 20.24 0.57 -4.62
N GLY A 43 19.93 0.17 -5.85
CA GLY A 43 20.62 -0.92 -6.54
C GLY A 43 20.27 -2.32 -6.01
N GLU A 44 19.10 -2.48 -5.41
CA GLU A 44 18.67 -3.73 -4.76
C GLU A 44 17.82 -4.61 -5.69
N SER A 45 17.72 -5.90 -5.35
CA SER A 45 16.91 -6.85 -6.11
C SER A 45 15.41 -6.61 -5.92
N VAL A 46 14.71 -6.31 -7.02
CA VAL A 46 13.23 -6.18 -7.03
C VAL A 46 12.56 -7.44 -6.50
N ALA A 47 13.07 -8.62 -6.86
CA ALA A 47 12.54 -9.90 -6.40
C ALA A 47 12.66 -10.06 -4.88
N ALA A 48 13.81 -9.68 -4.31
CA ALA A 48 14.03 -9.75 -2.87
C ALA A 48 13.09 -8.81 -2.09
N LEU A 49 12.91 -7.58 -2.58
CA LEU A 49 11.99 -6.60 -2.01
C LEU A 49 10.54 -7.09 -2.05
N PHE A 50 10.13 -7.69 -3.17
CA PHE A 50 8.79 -8.23 -3.30
C PHE A 50 8.55 -9.33 -2.27
N LEU A 51 9.47 -10.29 -2.16
CA LEU A 51 9.37 -11.36 -1.16
C LEU A 51 9.36 -10.82 0.27
N ALA A 52 10.13 -9.77 0.55
CA ALA A 52 10.18 -9.13 1.86
C ALA A 52 8.89 -8.41 2.25
N GLY A 53 8.09 -7.95 1.27
CA GLY A 53 6.81 -7.26 1.50
C GLY A 53 5.63 -8.15 1.89
N ILE A 54 5.72 -9.47 1.61
CA ILE A 54 4.59 -10.40 1.80
C ILE A 54 4.17 -10.50 3.26
N VAL A 55 5.10 -10.81 4.18
CA VAL A 55 4.77 -10.97 5.61
C VAL A 55 4.31 -9.65 6.24
N PRO A 56 4.99 -8.50 6.04
CA PRO A 56 4.50 -7.19 6.48
C PRO A 56 3.07 -6.90 6.00
N GLY A 57 2.78 -7.12 4.71
CA GLY A 57 1.47 -6.85 4.15
C GLY A 57 0.37 -7.74 4.72
N ILE A 58 0.66 -9.04 4.91
CA ILE A 58 -0.26 -9.97 5.59
C ILE A 58 -0.50 -9.51 7.03
N LEU A 59 0.54 -9.07 7.73
CA LEU A 59 0.45 -8.62 9.11
C LEU A 59 -0.44 -7.36 9.23
N VAL A 60 -0.27 -6.38 8.34
CA VAL A 60 -1.18 -5.22 8.25
C VAL A 60 -2.61 -5.69 7.97
N GLY A 61 -2.79 -6.57 6.98
CA GLY A 61 -4.11 -7.10 6.60
C GLY A 61 -4.83 -7.80 7.77
N VAL A 62 -4.15 -8.70 8.47
CA VAL A 62 -4.68 -9.39 9.66
C VAL A 62 -4.96 -8.39 10.78
N GLY A 63 -4.07 -7.42 11.00
CA GLY A 63 -4.27 -6.35 11.96
C GLY A 63 -5.57 -5.57 11.69
N LEU A 64 -5.79 -5.13 10.45
CA LEU A 64 -7.00 -4.43 10.06
C LEU A 64 -8.25 -5.33 10.20
N MET A 65 -8.17 -6.62 9.87
CA MET A 65 -9.28 -7.56 10.09
C MET A 65 -9.67 -7.67 11.57
N LEU A 66 -8.68 -7.70 12.48
CA LEU A 66 -8.92 -7.72 13.92
C LEU A 66 -9.61 -6.43 14.39
N VAL A 67 -9.17 -5.26 13.92
CA VAL A 67 -9.82 -3.98 14.23
C VAL A 67 -11.26 -3.97 13.75
N VAL A 68 -11.50 -4.39 12.50
CA VAL A 68 -12.86 -4.46 11.94
C VAL A 68 -13.74 -5.38 12.77
N LYS A 69 -13.22 -6.54 13.23
CA LYS A 69 -13.97 -7.45 14.09
C LYS A 69 -14.35 -6.81 15.42
N VAL A 70 -13.39 -6.18 16.11
CA VAL A 70 -13.64 -5.48 17.39
C VAL A 70 -14.62 -4.33 17.21
N MET A 71 -14.53 -3.60 16.09
CA MET A 71 -15.47 -2.52 15.77
C MET A 71 -16.86 -3.05 15.40
N ALA A 72 -16.95 -4.18 14.70
CA ALA A 72 -18.23 -4.80 14.37
C ALA A 72 -19.01 -5.18 15.63
N ASP A 73 -18.32 -5.75 16.62
CA ASP A 73 -18.92 -6.10 17.92
C ASP A 73 -19.34 -4.84 18.72
N LYS A 74 -18.64 -3.71 18.54
CA LYS A 74 -18.91 -2.45 19.25
C LYS A 74 -20.00 -1.58 18.62
N TYR A 75 -20.08 -1.56 17.28
CA TYR A 75 -20.97 -0.68 16.52
C TYR A 75 -22.19 -1.42 15.93
N ASP A 76 -22.41 -2.69 16.31
CA ASP A 76 -23.50 -3.56 15.86
C ASP A 76 -23.69 -3.50 14.34
N PHE A 77 -22.60 -3.73 13.60
CA PHE A 77 -22.65 -3.65 12.14
C PHE A 77 -23.62 -4.67 11.56
N PRO A 78 -24.34 -4.32 10.48
CA PRO A 78 -25.32 -5.21 9.87
C PRO A 78 -24.66 -6.53 9.46
N VAL A 79 -25.18 -7.64 9.98
CA VAL A 79 -24.73 -8.98 9.61
C VAL A 79 -25.09 -9.20 8.14
N ALA A 80 -24.06 -9.27 7.28
CA ALA A 80 -24.26 -9.60 5.87
C ALA A 80 -24.95 -10.98 5.76
N SER A 81 -25.77 -11.11 4.70
CA SER A 81 -26.60 -12.26 4.30
C SER A 81 -26.17 -13.67 4.78
N ALA A 82 -27.14 -14.57 4.91
CA ALA A 82 -26.96 -15.98 5.31
C ALA A 82 -25.66 -16.62 4.81
N LYS A 83 -24.96 -17.36 5.68
CA LYS A 83 -23.69 -18.02 5.36
C LYS A 83 -23.83 -18.86 4.10
N SER A 84 -22.96 -18.62 3.11
CA SER A 84 -22.97 -19.37 1.86
C SER A 84 -22.70 -20.86 2.09
N THR A 85 -23.40 -21.69 1.34
CA THR A 85 -23.31 -23.16 1.43
C THR A 85 -22.01 -23.67 0.82
N TRP A 86 -21.57 -24.89 1.18
CA TRP A 86 -20.37 -25.51 0.61
C TRP A 86 -20.37 -25.62 -0.93
N PRO A 87 -21.50 -25.97 -1.59
CA PRO A 87 -21.58 -25.95 -3.05
C PRO A 87 -21.41 -24.55 -3.66
N GLU A 88 -22.00 -23.52 -3.05
CA GLU A 88 -21.84 -22.12 -3.49
C GLU A 88 -20.38 -21.67 -3.38
N ARG A 89 -19.70 -22.05 -2.29
CA ARG A 89 -18.26 -21.78 -2.11
C ARG A 89 -17.42 -22.43 -3.20
N GLY A 90 -17.67 -23.70 -3.52
CA GLY A 90 -16.96 -24.43 -4.58
C GLY A 90 -17.15 -23.79 -5.96
N GLN A 91 -18.38 -23.44 -6.32
CA GLN A 91 -18.66 -22.74 -7.57
C GLN A 91 -18.03 -21.34 -7.61
N ALA A 92 -18.07 -20.60 -6.50
CA ALA A 92 -17.42 -19.29 -6.41
C ALA A 92 -15.90 -19.39 -6.57
N SER A 93 -15.26 -20.38 -5.93
CA SER A 93 -13.82 -20.63 -6.08
C SER A 93 -13.44 -20.97 -7.52
N LEU A 94 -14.23 -21.80 -8.21
CA LEU A 94 -14.00 -22.11 -9.62
C LEU A 94 -14.15 -20.88 -10.53
N LYS A 95 -15.16 -20.04 -10.28
CA LYS A 95 -15.33 -18.77 -11.03
C LYS A 95 -14.21 -17.77 -10.74
N ALA A 96 -13.69 -17.75 -9.52
CA ALA A 96 -12.59 -16.87 -9.10
C ALA A 96 -11.20 -17.37 -9.54
N PHE A 97 -11.07 -18.65 -9.93
CA PHE A 97 -9.79 -19.25 -10.30
C PHE A 97 -9.06 -18.46 -11.39
N PHE A 98 -9.72 -18.18 -12.51
CA PHE A 98 -9.10 -17.44 -13.62
C PHE A 98 -8.72 -16.00 -13.24
N PRO A 99 -9.60 -15.18 -12.63
CA PRO A 99 -9.19 -13.87 -12.12
C PRO A 99 -8.01 -13.91 -11.15
N LEU A 100 -7.94 -14.90 -10.25
CA LEU A 100 -6.87 -15.07 -9.27
C LEU A 100 -5.52 -15.45 -9.89
N MET A 101 -5.49 -15.90 -11.15
CA MET A 101 -4.22 -16.09 -11.86
C MET A 101 -3.56 -14.76 -12.24
N THR A 102 -4.27 -13.62 -12.19
CA THR A 102 -3.70 -12.33 -12.58
C THR A 102 -2.50 -11.93 -11.71
N PRO A 103 -2.57 -11.93 -10.36
CA PRO A 103 -1.40 -11.75 -9.51
C PRO A 103 -0.28 -12.77 -9.77
N VAL A 104 -0.62 -14.03 -10.06
CA VAL A 104 0.36 -15.09 -10.34
C VAL A 104 1.11 -14.82 -11.65
N ILE A 105 0.42 -14.34 -12.69
CA ILE A 105 1.03 -13.98 -13.97
C ILE A 105 1.95 -12.77 -13.79
N ILE A 106 1.50 -11.75 -13.06
CA ILE A 106 2.31 -10.56 -12.81
C ILE A 106 3.55 -10.93 -11.98
N MET A 107 3.36 -11.65 -10.88
CA MET A 107 4.45 -12.00 -9.97
C MET A 107 5.39 -13.02 -10.58
N GLY A 108 4.86 -14.08 -11.18
CA GLY A 108 5.64 -15.10 -11.86
C GLY A 108 6.43 -14.52 -13.03
N GLY A 109 5.83 -13.63 -13.82
CA GLY A 109 6.50 -12.96 -14.94
C GLY A 109 7.64 -12.04 -14.49
N ILE A 110 7.46 -11.27 -13.41
CA ILE A 110 8.49 -10.38 -12.87
C ILE A 110 9.60 -11.19 -12.20
N LEU A 111 9.26 -12.17 -11.34
CA LEU A 111 10.24 -12.98 -10.61
C LEU A 111 11.06 -13.89 -11.54
N ALA A 112 10.47 -14.34 -12.66
CA ALA A 112 11.19 -15.09 -13.69
C ALA A 112 11.97 -14.18 -14.67
N GLY A 113 11.90 -12.85 -14.52
CA GLY A 113 12.60 -11.89 -15.37
C GLY A 113 12.06 -11.79 -16.81
N VAL A 114 10.83 -12.25 -17.06
CA VAL A 114 10.21 -12.26 -18.39
C VAL A 114 9.64 -10.89 -18.75
N PHE A 115 9.08 -10.17 -17.76
CA PHE A 115 8.48 -8.85 -17.96
C PHE A 115 8.94 -7.86 -16.89
N THR A 116 9.09 -6.61 -17.29
CA THR A 116 9.18 -5.47 -16.38
C THR A 116 7.80 -5.14 -15.77
N PRO A 117 7.73 -4.35 -14.69
CA PRO A 117 6.46 -4.03 -14.03
C PRO A 117 5.43 -3.33 -14.92
N THR A 118 5.89 -2.44 -15.82
CA THR A 118 5.04 -1.73 -16.78
C THR A 118 4.48 -2.69 -17.84
N GLU A 119 5.31 -3.61 -18.33
CA GLU A 119 4.89 -4.68 -19.24
C GLU A 119 3.93 -5.66 -18.55
N ALA A 120 4.20 -6.01 -17.29
CA ALA A 120 3.35 -6.89 -16.51
C ALA A 120 1.95 -6.30 -16.30
N ALA A 121 1.83 -4.97 -16.14
CA ALA A 121 0.54 -4.29 -16.10
C ALA A 121 -0.22 -4.39 -17.45
N ALA A 122 0.49 -4.22 -18.58
CA ALA A 122 -0.10 -4.38 -19.91
C ALA A 122 -0.58 -5.83 -20.15
N VAL A 123 0.23 -6.82 -19.76
CA VAL A 123 -0.12 -8.25 -19.82
C VAL A 123 -1.32 -8.55 -18.92
N ALA A 124 -1.39 -7.97 -17.71
CA ALA A 124 -2.52 -8.14 -16.82
C ALA A 124 -3.83 -7.59 -17.41
N VAL A 125 -3.78 -6.43 -18.08
CA VAL A 125 -4.94 -5.86 -18.80
C VAL A 125 -5.35 -6.76 -19.97
N ALA A 126 -4.39 -7.22 -20.78
CA ALA A 126 -4.66 -8.14 -21.87
C ALA A 126 -5.29 -9.46 -21.39
N TYR A 127 -4.78 -10.01 -20.29
CA TYR A 127 -5.31 -11.20 -19.64
C TYR A 127 -6.71 -10.99 -19.08
N ALA A 128 -6.97 -9.86 -18.43
CA ALA A 128 -8.29 -9.49 -17.92
C ALA A 128 -9.33 -9.37 -19.06
N LEU A 129 -8.95 -8.76 -20.18
CA LEU A 129 -9.78 -8.70 -21.38
C LEU A 129 -10.03 -10.10 -21.95
N PHE A 130 -8.99 -10.93 -22.06
CA PHE A 130 -9.11 -12.31 -22.55
C PHE A 130 -10.08 -13.14 -21.70
N ILE A 131 -9.94 -13.11 -20.37
CA ILE A 131 -10.87 -13.78 -19.46
C ILE A 131 -12.28 -13.22 -19.63
N GLY A 132 -12.42 -11.88 -19.63
CA GLY A 132 -13.73 -11.24 -19.69
C GLY A 132 -14.49 -11.55 -20.97
N PHE A 133 -13.81 -11.63 -22.11
CA PHE A 133 -14.41 -11.99 -23.39
C PHE A 133 -14.65 -13.49 -23.56
N PHE A 134 -13.64 -14.32 -23.30
CA PHE A 134 -13.65 -15.72 -23.75
C PHE A 134 -14.03 -16.72 -22.64
N VAL A 135 -13.63 -16.45 -21.39
CA VAL A 135 -13.78 -17.41 -20.28
C VAL A 135 -15.04 -17.11 -19.48
N LEU A 136 -15.13 -15.92 -18.89
CA LEU A 136 -16.28 -15.49 -18.10
C LEU A 136 -17.43 -15.01 -18.98
N ARG A 137 -17.14 -14.56 -20.21
CA ARG A 137 -18.11 -14.02 -21.17
C ARG A 137 -18.97 -12.90 -20.55
N THR A 138 -18.36 -12.09 -19.71
CA THR A 138 -18.99 -10.96 -19.01
C THR A 138 -18.76 -9.63 -19.71
N LEU A 139 -17.95 -9.60 -20.78
CA LEU A 139 -17.62 -8.38 -21.54
C LEU A 139 -18.02 -8.51 -23.01
N THR A 140 -18.50 -7.40 -23.56
CA THR A 140 -18.77 -7.22 -24.99
C THR A 140 -17.92 -6.08 -25.55
N LEU A 141 -17.58 -6.15 -26.85
CA LEU A 141 -16.73 -5.13 -27.50
C LEU A 141 -17.34 -3.73 -27.44
N ALA A 142 -18.67 -3.65 -27.42
CA ALA A 142 -19.40 -2.39 -27.30
C ALA A 142 -19.25 -1.72 -25.92
N GLU A 143 -18.93 -2.47 -24.87
CA GLU A 143 -18.76 -1.93 -23.52
C GLU A 143 -17.36 -1.31 -23.30
N ILE A 144 -16.38 -1.65 -24.15
CA ILE A 144 -14.99 -1.22 -23.98
C ILE A 144 -14.85 0.31 -23.90
N PRO A 145 -15.42 1.11 -24.83
CA PRO A 145 -15.32 2.57 -24.73
C PRO A 145 -15.91 3.12 -23.42
N GLY A 146 -17.02 2.54 -22.95
CA GLY A 146 -17.65 2.93 -21.69
C GLY A 146 -16.80 2.60 -20.47
N ILE A 147 -16.15 1.42 -20.46
CA ILE A 147 -15.24 1.00 -19.39
C ILE A 147 -14.02 1.92 -19.34
N LEU A 148 -13.41 2.19 -20.49
CA LEU A 148 -12.25 3.07 -20.60
C LEU A 148 -12.59 4.52 -20.19
N SER A 149 -13.72 5.04 -20.65
CA SER A 149 -14.19 6.38 -20.28
C SER A 149 -14.43 6.49 -18.78
N ARG A 150 -15.12 5.51 -18.18
CA ARG A 150 -15.38 5.49 -16.74
C ARG A 150 -14.10 5.36 -15.92
N ALA A 151 -13.18 4.50 -16.32
CA ALA A 151 -11.86 4.38 -15.69
C ALA A 151 -11.10 5.71 -15.79
N GLY A 152 -11.11 6.34 -16.97
CA GLY A 152 -10.50 7.65 -17.20
C GLY A 152 -11.09 8.77 -16.33
N MET A 153 -12.43 8.83 -16.18
CA MET A 153 -13.08 9.84 -15.33
C MET A 153 -12.76 9.67 -13.85
N ILE A 154 -12.76 8.43 -13.34
CA ILE A 154 -12.39 8.19 -11.94
C ILE A 154 -10.92 8.58 -11.72
N SER A 155 -10.04 8.17 -12.64
CA SER A 155 -8.63 8.52 -12.58
C SER A 155 -8.40 10.03 -12.71
N SER A 156 -9.14 10.77 -13.55
CA SER A 156 -8.91 12.20 -13.76
C SER A 156 -9.27 13.04 -12.53
N VAL A 157 -10.38 12.73 -11.84
CA VAL A 157 -10.76 13.40 -10.58
C VAL A 157 -9.69 13.16 -9.52
N VAL A 158 -9.23 11.92 -9.39
CA VAL A 158 -8.17 11.53 -8.46
C VAL A 158 -6.86 12.24 -8.81
N LEU A 159 -6.44 12.21 -10.08
CA LEU A 159 -5.19 12.82 -10.54
C LEU A 159 -5.20 14.35 -10.44
N LEU A 160 -6.35 15.01 -10.58
CA LEU A 160 -6.46 16.46 -10.34
C LEU A 160 -6.20 16.83 -8.88
N LEU A 161 -6.81 16.09 -7.94
CA LEU A 161 -6.57 16.29 -6.51
C LEU A 161 -5.11 15.99 -6.14
N VAL A 162 -4.57 14.89 -6.67
CA VAL A 162 -3.16 14.53 -6.50
C VAL A 162 -2.25 15.61 -7.09
N GLY A 163 -2.56 16.15 -8.27
CA GLY A 163 -1.78 17.21 -8.91
C GLY A 163 -1.71 18.48 -8.08
N ALA A 164 -2.82 18.90 -7.46
CA ALA A 164 -2.83 20.02 -6.52
C ALA A 164 -1.95 19.74 -5.28
N ALA A 165 -2.05 18.54 -4.71
CA ALA A 165 -1.21 18.13 -3.60
C ALA A 165 0.28 18.02 -4.00
N MET A 166 0.59 17.66 -5.24
CA MET A 166 1.95 17.65 -5.77
C MET A 166 2.60 19.04 -5.84
N ALA A 167 1.81 20.10 -6.01
CA ALA A 167 2.36 21.46 -5.96
C ALA A 167 2.89 21.79 -4.55
N PHE A 168 2.10 21.49 -3.51
CA PHE A 168 2.54 21.65 -2.11
C PHE A 168 3.76 20.77 -1.79
N LYS A 169 3.71 19.50 -2.22
CA LYS A 169 4.84 18.57 -2.10
C LYS A 169 6.12 19.12 -2.72
N THR A 170 6.03 19.70 -3.91
CA THR A 170 7.18 20.26 -4.63
C THR A 170 7.82 21.39 -3.83
N VAL A 171 7.03 22.26 -3.20
CA VAL A 171 7.56 23.32 -2.33
C VAL A 171 8.30 22.75 -1.12
N VAL A 172 7.72 21.75 -0.45
CA VAL A 172 8.37 21.09 0.70
C VAL A 172 9.67 20.42 0.27
N SER A 173 9.67 19.71 -0.87
CA SER A 173 10.86 19.06 -1.40
C SER A 173 11.95 20.07 -1.80
N LEU A 174 11.59 21.20 -2.43
CA LEU A 174 12.55 22.23 -2.85
C LEU A 174 13.12 23.02 -1.67
N SER A 175 12.49 22.97 -0.51
CA SER A 175 12.99 23.61 0.72
C SER A 175 14.14 22.84 1.38
N HIS A 176 14.45 21.63 0.91
CA HIS A 176 15.37 20.68 1.55
C HIS A 176 15.03 20.36 3.01
N ALA A 177 13.78 20.56 3.42
CA ALA A 177 13.32 20.30 4.78
C ALA A 177 13.47 18.81 5.18
N PRO A 178 13.14 17.81 4.34
CA PRO A 178 13.38 16.40 4.66
C PRO A 178 14.86 16.09 4.96
N GLU A 179 15.79 16.65 4.18
CA GLU A 179 17.23 16.44 4.31
C GLU A 179 17.79 17.13 5.56
N GLN A 180 17.32 18.33 5.87
CA GLN A 180 17.68 19.05 7.10
C GLN A 180 17.15 18.33 8.35
N LEU A 181 15.92 17.83 8.31
CA LEU A 181 15.34 17.04 9.41
C LEU A 181 16.09 15.73 9.62
N ALA A 182 16.46 15.04 8.54
CA ALA A 182 17.28 13.85 8.61
C ALA A 182 18.63 14.16 9.28
N SER A 183 19.39 15.14 8.80
CA SER A 183 20.69 15.50 9.38
C SER A 183 20.61 15.93 10.85
N TYR A 184 19.56 16.66 11.24
CA TYR A 184 19.31 16.99 12.63
C TYR A 184 19.07 15.75 13.50
N ILE A 185 18.21 14.82 13.07
CA ILE A 185 17.92 13.59 13.81
C ILE A 185 19.17 12.74 14.01
N LEU A 186 20.01 12.67 13.00
CA LEU A 186 21.28 11.94 13.03
C LEU A 186 22.26 12.52 14.06
N SER A 187 22.15 13.82 14.37
CA SER A 187 22.96 14.46 15.42
C SER A 187 22.46 14.23 16.85
N LEU A 188 21.23 13.69 17.03
CA LEU A 188 20.60 13.59 18.35
C LEU A 188 21.07 12.37 19.17
N SER A 189 21.52 11.30 18.54
CA SER A 189 21.83 10.04 19.23
C SER A 189 22.68 9.10 18.39
N ASP A 190 23.67 8.48 19.02
CA ASP A 190 24.47 7.38 18.43
C ASP A 190 23.89 5.98 18.70
N ASN A 191 22.88 5.88 19.57
CA ASN A 191 22.26 4.58 19.90
C ASN A 191 21.39 4.07 18.72
N PRO A 192 21.69 2.88 18.16
CA PRO A 192 20.97 2.32 17.01
C PRO A 192 19.46 2.23 17.21
N LEU A 193 18.99 1.80 18.38
CA LEU A 193 17.56 1.63 18.65
C LEU A 193 16.82 2.97 18.72
N ILE A 194 17.47 3.98 19.30
CA ILE A 194 16.91 5.34 19.37
C ILE A 194 16.90 5.96 17.98
N LEU A 195 17.95 5.75 17.19
CA LEU A 195 18.01 6.26 15.83
C LEU A 195 16.93 5.62 14.93
N LEU A 196 16.74 4.30 15.04
CA LEU A 196 15.66 3.58 14.34
C LEU A 196 14.28 4.15 14.71
N PHE A 197 14.04 4.44 15.98
CA PHE A 197 12.80 5.07 16.43
C PHE A 197 12.60 6.45 15.81
N LEU A 198 13.61 7.31 15.88
CA LEU A 198 13.53 8.69 15.36
C LEU A 198 13.37 8.70 13.84
N ILE A 199 14.02 7.79 13.13
CA ILE A 199 13.89 7.70 11.67
C ILE A 199 12.53 7.15 11.28
N ASN A 200 11.95 6.21 12.02
CA ASN A 200 10.56 5.81 11.80
C ASN A 200 9.62 7.01 11.96
N LEU A 201 9.80 7.81 13.01
CA LEU A 201 9.01 9.01 13.21
C LEU A 201 9.20 10.02 12.07
N LEU A 202 10.43 10.23 11.61
CA LEU A 202 10.74 11.07 10.45
C LEU A 202 10.01 10.57 9.20
N LEU A 203 10.18 9.30 8.85
CA LEU A 203 9.57 8.70 7.66
C LEU A 203 8.05 8.76 7.72
N PHE A 204 7.47 8.52 8.90
CA PHE A 204 6.04 8.65 9.11
C PHE A 204 5.54 10.08 8.88
N VAL A 205 6.21 11.08 9.48
CA VAL A 205 5.88 12.49 9.29
C VAL A 205 6.07 12.92 7.85
N VAL A 206 7.18 12.54 7.22
CA VAL A 206 7.45 12.83 5.81
C VAL A 206 6.39 12.20 4.91
N GLY A 207 5.98 10.96 5.19
CA GLY A 207 4.91 10.27 4.46
C GLY A 207 3.56 10.97 4.53
N MET A 208 3.29 11.79 5.55
CA MET A 208 2.07 12.61 5.60
C MET A 208 2.05 13.68 4.51
N PHE A 209 3.22 14.18 4.08
CA PHE A 209 3.35 15.31 3.16
C PHE A 209 3.86 14.91 1.77
N LEU A 210 4.72 13.89 1.69
CA LEU A 210 5.34 13.43 0.46
C LEU A 210 4.79 12.07 0.06
N ASP A 211 4.48 11.95 -1.23
CA ASP A 211 4.25 10.64 -1.85
C ASP A 211 5.46 9.71 -1.69
N ALA A 212 5.19 8.42 -1.48
CA ALA A 212 6.19 7.43 -1.08
C ALA A 212 7.33 7.31 -2.11
N GLY A 213 7.03 7.36 -3.41
CA GLY A 213 8.05 7.25 -4.46
C GLY A 213 9.11 8.37 -4.35
N PRO A 214 8.72 9.65 -4.40
CA PRO A 214 9.71 10.73 -4.30
C PRO A 214 10.33 10.87 -2.91
N ALA A 215 9.65 10.49 -1.83
CA ALA A 215 10.28 10.40 -0.52
C ALA A 215 11.42 9.35 -0.51
N ILE A 216 11.23 8.18 -1.15
CA ILE A 216 12.28 7.16 -1.33
C ILE A 216 13.46 7.71 -2.14
N ILE A 217 13.20 8.44 -3.23
CA ILE A 217 14.25 9.02 -4.08
C ILE A 217 15.13 10.02 -3.30
N ILE A 218 14.51 10.82 -2.42
CA ILE A 218 15.21 11.86 -1.65
C ILE A 218 15.90 11.25 -0.43
N LEU A 219 15.14 10.54 0.42
CA LEU A 219 15.60 10.08 1.72
C LEU A 219 16.34 8.75 1.66
N GLY A 220 16.08 7.90 0.67
CA GLY A 220 16.72 6.59 0.53
C GLY A 220 18.25 6.68 0.51
N PRO A 221 18.86 7.48 -0.39
CA PRO A 221 20.31 7.66 -0.43
C PRO A 221 20.91 8.32 0.81
N ILE A 222 20.12 9.10 1.56
CA ILE A 222 20.57 9.81 2.76
C ILE A 222 20.57 8.88 3.97
N LEU A 223 19.48 8.12 4.15
CA LEU A 223 19.27 7.25 5.30
C LEU A 223 19.86 5.84 5.09
N GLY A 224 19.93 5.37 3.86
CA GLY A 224 20.40 4.02 3.51
C GLY A 224 21.80 3.69 4.05
N PRO A 225 22.84 4.50 3.78
CA PRO A 225 24.18 4.26 4.31
C PRO A 225 24.21 4.13 5.84
N ILE A 226 23.40 4.93 6.51
CA ILE A 226 23.32 4.99 7.97
C ILE A 226 22.71 3.70 8.51
N PHE A 227 21.64 3.21 7.89
CA PHE A 227 21.05 1.93 8.28
C PHE A 227 22.01 0.77 8.07
N ILE A 228 22.77 0.79 6.98
CA ILE A 228 23.79 -0.22 6.70
C ILE A 228 24.87 -0.18 7.80
N ASP A 229 25.34 1.00 8.19
CA ASP A 229 26.32 1.18 9.27
C ASP A 229 25.79 0.70 10.64
N LEU A 230 24.47 0.79 10.86
CA LEU A 230 23.80 0.25 12.05
C LEU A 230 23.57 -1.27 12.00
N GLY A 231 24.01 -1.95 10.92
CA GLY A 231 23.83 -3.38 10.73
C GLY A 231 22.42 -3.78 10.26
N VAL A 232 21.64 -2.84 9.73
CA VAL A 232 20.34 -3.14 9.12
C VAL A 232 20.52 -3.48 7.65
N ASP A 233 19.92 -4.61 7.26
CA ASP A 233 19.92 -5.06 5.87
C ASP A 233 19.19 -4.06 4.95
N PRO A 234 19.73 -3.73 3.77
CA PRO A 234 19.10 -2.80 2.81
C PRO A 234 17.68 -3.21 2.38
N ILE A 235 17.39 -4.50 2.28
CA ILE A 235 16.05 -5.02 1.98
C ILE A 235 15.12 -4.78 3.15
N HIS A 236 15.60 -4.96 4.38
CA HIS A 236 14.82 -4.65 5.58
C HIS A 236 14.50 -3.16 5.67
N PHE A 237 15.50 -2.31 5.43
CA PHE A 237 15.32 -0.86 5.40
C PHE A 237 14.31 -0.43 4.32
N ALA A 238 14.33 -1.07 3.15
CA ALA A 238 13.35 -0.84 2.09
C ALA A 238 11.92 -1.05 2.57
N ILE A 239 11.67 -2.12 3.34
CA ILE A 239 10.36 -2.41 3.90
C ILE A 239 9.98 -1.39 4.96
N ILE A 240 10.88 -1.05 5.89
CA ILE A 240 10.63 -0.01 6.90
C ILE A 240 10.21 1.28 6.22
N MET A 241 10.98 1.73 5.21
CA MET A 241 10.71 2.97 4.50
C MET A 241 9.41 2.90 3.70
N SER A 242 9.17 1.81 2.97
CA SER A 242 7.96 1.62 2.17
C SER A 242 6.69 1.63 3.03
N VAL A 243 6.70 0.89 4.15
CA VAL A 243 5.53 0.79 5.03
C VAL A 243 5.30 2.13 5.75
N ASN A 244 6.33 2.77 6.31
CA ASN A 244 6.18 4.07 6.98
C ASN A 244 5.60 5.13 6.06
N LEU A 245 6.16 5.26 4.86
CA LEU A 245 5.71 6.27 3.91
C LEU A 245 4.28 5.99 3.46
N THR A 246 3.94 4.73 3.20
CA THR A 246 2.58 4.37 2.73
C THR A 246 1.52 4.59 3.81
N VAL A 247 1.82 4.24 5.07
CA VAL A 247 0.91 4.52 6.20
C VAL A 247 0.83 6.03 6.45
N GLY A 248 1.94 6.76 6.30
CA GLY A 248 1.96 8.22 6.36
C GLY A 248 0.97 8.84 5.36
N LEU A 249 0.83 8.29 4.16
CA LEU A 249 -0.12 8.77 3.15
C LEU A 249 -1.60 8.60 3.52
N ALA A 250 -1.91 7.71 4.45
CA ALA A 250 -3.24 7.55 5.02
C ALA A 250 -3.44 8.38 6.31
N THR A 251 -2.38 9.01 6.83
CA THR A 251 -2.39 9.70 8.12
C THR A 251 -2.70 11.21 7.96
N PRO A 252 -3.62 11.78 8.78
CA PRO A 252 -3.82 13.23 8.84
C PRO A 252 -2.52 13.96 9.27
N PRO A 253 -2.21 15.18 8.79
CA PRO A 253 -3.16 16.20 8.33
C PRO A 253 -3.41 16.29 6.81
N MET A 254 -2.50 15.76 5.98
CA MET A 254 -2.52 15.96 4.52
C MET A 254 -2.76 14.67 3.70
N GLY A 255 -2.82 13.49 4.34
CA GLY A 255 -2.78 12.18 3.67
C GLY A 255 -3.50 12.10 2.32
N LEU A 256 -2.73 11.91 1.24
CA LEU A 256 -3.22 11.81 -0.15
C LEU A 256 -4.37 10.80 -0.29
N VAL A 257 -4.26 9.68 0.43
CA VAL A 257 -5.27 8.61 0.43
C VAL A 257 -6.60 9.11 1.02
N LEU A 258 -6.57 10.00 2.01
CA LEU A 258 -7.78 10.58 2.59
C LEU A 258 -8.51 11.49 1.60
N PHE A 259 -7.79 12.26 0.80
CA PHE A 259 -8.38 13.07 -0.28
C PHE A 259 -9.02 12.21 -1.37
N VAL A 260 -8.36 11.12 -1.76
CA VAL A 260 -8.93 10.16 -2.72
C VAL A 260 -10.17 9.48 -2.14
N ALA A 261 -10.12 9.03 -0.89
CA ALA A 261 -11.27 8.42 -0.22
C ALA A 261 -12.44 9.41 -0.09
N SER A 262 -12.17 10.68 0.20
CA SER A 262 -13.17 11.75 0.22
C SER A 262 -13.81 11.97 -1.15
N ALA A 263 -13.01 12.05 -2.23
CA ALA A 263 -13.52 12.23 -3.59
C ALA A 263 -14.43 11.09 -4.05
N VAL A 264 -14.10 9.85 -3.67
CA VAL A 264 -14.88 8.66 -4.06
C VAL A 264 -16.13 8.48 -3.20
N SER A 265 -16.07 8.84 -1.90
CA SER A 265 -17.19 8.67 -0.96
C SER A 265 -18.14 9.87 -0.89
N GLY A 266 -17.68 11.06 -1.27
CA GLY A 266 -18.36 12.34 -1.03
C GLY A 266 -18.36 12.80 0.42
N GLU A 267 -17.69 12.10 1.34
CA GLU A 267 -17.57 12.50 2.75
C GLU A 267 -16.47 13.54 2.93
N ARG A 268 -16.60 14.35 3.99
CA ARG A 268 -15.58 15.35 4.35
C ARG A 268 -14.30 14.66 4.83
N VAL A 269 -13.14 15.19 4.41
CA VAL A 269 -11.81 14.64 4.77
C VAL A 269 -11.66 14.55 6.29
N GLU A 270 -12.13 15.53 7.06
CA GLU A 270 -12.02 15.55 8.52
C GLU A 270 -12.85 14.47 9.22
N ALA A 271 -13.92 14.01 8.56
CA ALA A 271 -14.72 12.90 9.06
C ALA A 271 -14.01 11.56 8.82
N ILE A 272 -13.38 11.39 7.66
CA ILE A 272 -12.59 10.21 7.32
C ILE A 272 -11.32 10.16 8.19
N ALA A 273 -10.63 11.29 8.35
CA ALA A 273 -9.43 11.46 9.19
C ALA A 273 -9.64 11.05 10.65
N ARG A 274 -10.83 11.29 11.20
CA ARG A 274 -11.19 10.83 12.55
C ARG A 274 -11.57 9.36 12.59
N ALA A 275 -12.29 8.89 11.57
CA ALA A 275 -12.73 7.50 11.49
C ALA A 275 -11.58 6.52 11.22
N ILE A 276 -10.47 6.97 10.61
CA ILE A 276 -9.33 6.11 10.28
C ILE A 276 -8.39 5.83 11.46
N LEU A 277 -8.44 6.63 12.54
CA LEU A 277 -7.50 6.56 13.67
C LEU A 277 -7.33 5.16 14.29
N PRO A 278 -8.40 4.34 14.49
CA PRO A 278 -8.23 2.99 15.03
C PRO A 278 -7.44 2.06 14.10
N PHE A 279 -7.57 2.25 12.78
CA PHE A 279 -6.81 1.49 11.79
C PHE A 279 -5.35 1.93 11.74
N LEU A 280 -5.11 3.25 11.76
CA LEU A 280 -3.76 3.82 11.84
C LEU A 280 -3.00 3.35 13.07
N ALA A 281 -3.68 3.23 14.22
CA ALA A 281 -3.04 2.73 15.44
C ALA A 281 -2.46 1.32 15.24
N VAL A 282 -3.16 0.45 14.51
CA VAL A 282 -2.66 -0.90 14.21
C VAL A 282 -1.55 -0.87 13.16
N GLU A 283 -1.67 -0.03 12.13
CA GLU A 283 -0.60 0.14 11.14
C GLU A 283 0.71 0.66 11.78
N VAL A 284 0.61 1.61 12.72
CA VAL A 284 1.75 2.10 13.50
C VAL A 284 2.34 1.00 14.38
N LEU A 285 1.52 0.16 15.02
CA LEU A 285 2.02 -0.99 15.77
C LEU A 285 2.76 -1.98 14.87
N VAL A 286 2.25 -2.23 13.66
CA VAL A 286 2.89 -3.11 12.68
C VAL A 286 4.22 -2.51 12.19
N ILE A 287 4.30 -1.19 11.98
CA ILE A 287 5.55 -0.48 11.65
C ILE A 287 6.62 -0.74 12.71
N PHE A 288 6.29 -0.59 14.00
CA PHE A 288 7.24 -0.84 15.07
C PHE A 288 7.64 -2.31 15.15
N LEU A 289 6.69 -3.23 14.95
CA LEU A 289 6.99 -4.65 14.94
C LEU A 289 7.97 -5.00 13.81
N ILE A 290 7.74 -4.48 12.61
CA ILE A 290 8.66 -4.65 11.47
C ILE A 290 10.02 -4.07 11.82
N THR A 291 10.09 -2.84 12.32
CA THR A 291 11.35 -2.14 12.63
C THR A 291 12.24 -2.89 13.61
N TYR A 292 11.66 -3.41 14.70
CA TYR A 292 12.45 -4.04 15.76
C TYR A 292 12.58 -5.56 15.60
N VAL A 293 11.83 -6.18 14.68
CA VAL A 293 11.88 -7.61 14.43
C VAL A 293 12.24 -7.86 12.95
N PRO A 294 13.54 -7.81 12.59
CA PRO A 294 13.99 -7.99 11.21
C PRO A 294 13.54 -9.31 10.56
N ALA A 295 13.28 -10.34 11.37
CA ALA A 295 12.76 -11.62 10.90
C ALA A 295 11.45 -11.45 10.11
N ILE A 296 10.61 -10.47 10.44
CA ILE A 296 9.32 -10.28 9.76
C ILE A 296 9.54 -9.98 8.27
N SER A 297 10.47 -9.10 7.92
CA SER A 297 10.75 -8.80 6.51
C SER A 297 11.75 -9.76 5.87
N MET A 298 12.69 -10.31 6.64
CA MET A 298 13.83 -11.06 6.10
C MET A 298 13.62 -12.57 6.04
N THR A 299 12.60 -13.14 6.70
CA THR A 299 12.39 -14.60 6.71
C THR A 299 12.16 -15.16 5.31
N ILE A 300 11.27 -14.57 4.50
CA ILE A 300 11.00 -15.10 3.15
C ILE A 300 12.20 -14.89 2.20
N PRO A 301 12.83 -13.70 2.13
CA PRO A 301 14.03 -13.50 1.32
C PRO A 301 15.17 -14.47 1.64
N ARG A 302 15.45 -14.73 2.93
CA ARG A 302 16.50 -15.68 3.35
C ARG A 302 16.15 -17.12 3.01
N LEU A 303 14.89 -17.54 3.19
CA LEU A 303 14.45 -18.90 2.83
C LEU A 303 14.50 -19.18 1.32
N THR A 304 14.39 -18.13 0.51
CA THR A 304 14.38 -18.23 -0.96
C THR A 304 15.74 -17.95 -1.60
N GLY A 305 16.77 -17.62 -0.80
CA GLY A 305 18.13 -17.35 -1.27
C GLY A 305 18.31 -15.98 -1.94
N PHE A 306 17.34 -15.08 -1.78
CA PHE A 306 17.39 -13.71 -2.33
C PHE A 306 17.96 -12.67 -1.35
N ALA A 307 18.27 -13.09 -0.13
CA ALA A 307 19.00 -12.31 0.87
C ALA A 307 19.99 -13.22 1.61
N ASN A 308 21.18 -12.69 1.91
CA ASN A 308 22.23 -13.39 2.67
C ASN A 308 22.10 -13.17 4.18
#